data_AF-A0A2H5E225-F1
#
_entry.id   AF-A0A2H5E225-F1
#
_cell.length_a   1.000
_cell.length_b   1.000
_cell.length_c   1.000
_cell.angle_alpha   90.00
_cell.angle_beta   90.00
_cell.angle_gamma   90.00
#
_symmetry.space_group_name_H-M   'P 1'
#
loop_
_entity.id
_entity.type
_entity.pdbx_description
1 polymer ?
#
loop_
_entity_poly.entity_id
_entity_poly.type
_entity_poly.pdbx_seq_one_letter_code
_entity_poly.pdbx_strand_id
1 'polypeptide(L)'
;MDLPFEVKDLDLGDAALAQRALQLQLDAHRLEVEWLDYPELPVLWPDLAALHSCRDRILAVFDGDGLRGLLVTSRRLDGGMHIERTVVDPAHLGEGWGYRLLNHALRGESSVSVDTAEVNSAAISLYHKVGFVLAQRWNTIDGLMLWRLEYRPATPPELALGDDGWVQGARQLPSPNCDERGPGCEPELLVIHNISLPPYRYGGPGVEQLFTNRLDPAEHPYYQGIHQLRVSAHFFVRRDGLLLQFVPVGLRAWHAGVSSWRGREKCNDFSIGVELEGCDFEPFSEAQYLTLAALARALRSGLPSLTAMTGHEHIAPGRKTDPGPCFDWPRARADIGLAG
;
A
#
# COMPACT_ATOMS: atom_id res chain seq x y z
N MET A 1 -14.43 11.21 -0.50
CA MET A 1 -14.94 9.87 -0.84
C MET A 1 -14.46 8.98 0.29
N ASP A 2 -15.38 8.40 1.06
CA ASP A 2 -15.00 7.49 2.14
C ASP A 2 -14.25 6.30 1.54
N LEU A 3 -13.29 5.73 2.28
CA LEU A 3 -12.70 4.48 1.87
C LEU A 3 -13.85 3.48 1.67
N PRO A 4 -13.87 2.68 0.59
CA PRO A 4 -14.94 1.70 0.38
C PRO A 4 -14.89 0.57 1.42
N PHE A 5 -14.04 0.69 2.45
CA PHE A 5 -13.87 -0.30 3.49
C PHE A 5 -13.50 0.33 4.83
N GLU A 6 -13.75 -0.41 5.90
CA GLU A 6 -13.40 -0.05 7.28
C GLU A 6 -12.63 -1.20 7.93
N VAL A 7 -11.56 -0.91 8.67
CA VAL A 7 -10.88 -1.89 9.53
C VAL A 7 -11.02 -1.42 10.98
N LYS A 8 -11.57 -2.27 11.84
CA LYS A 8 -11.80 -1.97 13.26
C LYS A 8 -11.77 -3.23 14.12
N ASP A 9 -11.70 -3.05 15.44
CA ASP A 9 -11.88 -4.14 16.39
C ASP A 9 -13.29 -4.74 16.27
N LEU A 10 -13.38 -6.07 16.30
CA LEU A 10 -14.63 -6.82 16.21
C LEU A 10 -15.42 -6.67 17.52
N ASP A 11 -16.65 -6.17 17.42
CA ASP A 11 -17.56 -6.10 18.57
C ASP A 11 -18.26 -7.45 18.78
N LEU A 12 -17.76 -8.24 19.74
CA LEU A 12 -18.37 -9.52 20.14
C LEU A 12 -19.67 -9.35 20.95
N GLY A 13 -20.04 -8.12 21.35
CA GLY A 13 -21.34 -7.83 21.97
C GLY A 13 -22.50 -7.89 20.97
N ASP A 14 -22.22 -7.71 19.67
CA ASP A 14 -23.19 -7.91 18.60
C ASP A 14 -23.26 -9.40 18.22
N ALA A 15 -24.35 -10.04 18.64
CA ALA A 15 -24.58 -11.47 18.40
C ALA A 15 -24.63 -11.82 16.90
N ALA A 16 -25.15 -10.93 16.04
CA ALA A 16 -25.22 -11.18 14.61
C ALA A 16 -23.82 -11.09 13.98
N LEU A 17 -23.02 -10.13 14.42
CA LEU A 17 -21.65 -9.98 13.95
C LEU A 17 -20.75 -11.13 14.43
N ALA A 18 -20.89 -11.57 15.69
CA ALA A 18 -20.17 -12.73 16.23
C ALA A 18 -20.50 -14.01 15.44
N GLN A 19 -21.78 -14.24 15.11
CA GLN A 19 -22.20 -15.37 14.28
C GLN A 19 -21.59 -15.32 12.88
N ARG A 20 -21.55 -14.14 12.26
CA ARG A 20 -20.92 -13.94 10.94
C ARG A 20 -19.41 -14.17 10.99
N ALA A 21 -18.74 -13.70 12.03
CA ALA A 21 -17.30 -13.89 12.22
C ALA A 21 -16.94 -15.38 12.39
N LEU A 22 -17.72 -16.12 13.19
CA LEU A 22 -17.56 -17.56 13.33
C LEU A 22 -17.76 -18.28 11.99
N GLN A 23 -18.85 -17.97 11.27
CA GLN A 23 -19.15 -18.59 9.98
C GLN A 23 -18.03 -18.34 8.96
N LEU A 24 -17.58 -17.09 8.86
CA LEU A 24 -16.48 -16.68 7.99
C LEU A 24 -15.19 -17.47 8.29
N GLN A 25 -14.84 -17.64 9.56
CA GLN A 25 -13.68 -18.43 9.96
C GLN A 25 -13.86 -19.91 9.58
N LEU A 26 -15.03 -20.50 9.83
CA LEU A 26 -15.29 -21.90 9.53
C LEU A 26 -15.20 -22.20 8.03
N ASP A 27 -15.74 -21.31 7.20
CA ASP A 27 -15.69 -21.46 5.74
C ASP A 27 -14.26 -21.28 5.20
N ALA A 28 -13.51 -20.28 5.69
CA ALA A 28 -12.10 -20.12 5.33
C ALA A 28 -11.24 -21.31 5.79
N HIS A 29 -11.52 -21.85 6.98
CA HIS A 29 -10.81 -23.01 7.51
C HIS A 29 -11.06 -24.27 6.69
N ARG A 30 -12.30 -24.51 6.26
CA ARG A 30 -12.64 -25.64 5.37
C ARG A 30 -11.84 -25.58 4.07
N LEU A 31 -11.77 -24.40 3.45
CA LEU A 31 -10.99 -24.19 2.24
C LEU A 31 -9.48 -24.41 2.47
N GLU A 32 -8.96 -23.94 3.60
CA GLU A 32 -7.54 -24.12 3.94
C GLU A 32 -7.18 -25.58 4.18
N VAL A 33 -8.04 -26.36 4.85
CA VAL A 33 -7.88 -27.82 4.98
C VAL A 33 -7.81 -28.50 3.61
N GLU A 34 -8.70 -28.13 2.70
CA GLU A 34 -8.72 -28.66 1.33
C GLU A 34 -7.45 -28.30 0.54
N TRP A 35 -6.95 -27.06 0.68
CA TRP A 35 -5.75 -26.61 -0.02
C TRP A 35 -4.45 -27.24 0.50
N LEU A 36 -4.37 -27.44 1.82
CA LEU A 36 -3.19 -27.99 2.46
C LEU A 36 -3.16 -29.52 2.43
N ASP A 37 -4.26 -30.17 2.04
CA ASP A 37 -4.47 -31.62 2.20
C ASP A 37 -4.16 -32.08 3.63
N TYR A 38 -4.64 -31.30 4.61
CA TYR A 38 -4.28 -31.47 6.02
C TYR A 38 -5.53 -31.44 6.92
N PRO A 39 -6.22 -32.60 7.08
CA PRO A 39 -7.48 -32.69 7.83
C PRO A 39 -7.38 -32.38 9.32
N GLU A 40 -6.17 -32.51 9.89
CA GLU A 40 -5.91 -32.27 11.31
C GLU A 40 -5.63 -30.79 11.61
N LEU A 41 -5.79 -29.88 10.63
CA LEU A 41 -5.59 -28.46 10.84
C LEU A 41 -6.48 -27.97 12.00
N PRO A 42 -5.90 -27.35 13.04
CA PRO A 42 -6.71 -26.84 14.15
C PRO A 42 -7.65 -25.72 13.69
N VAL A 43 -8.91 -25.85 14.06
CA VAL A 43 -9.90 -24.76 13.94
C VAL A 43 -9.70 -23.77 15.08
N LEU A 44 -9.75 -22.47 14.78
CA LEU A 44 -9.53 -21.43 15.80
C LEU A 44 -10.69 -21.38 16.80
N TRP A 45 -11.92 -21.28 16.30
CA TRP A 45 -13.13 -21.31 17.11
C TRP A 45 -14.09 -22.37 16.57
N PRO A 46 -14.29 -23.50 17.28
CA PRO A 46 -15.24 -24.51 16.84
C PRO A 46 -16.70 -24.06 16.99
N ASP A 47 -16.98 -23.12 17.90
CA ASP A 47 -18.33 -22.63 18.20
C ASP A 47 -18.32 -21.17 18.73
N LEU A 48 -19.51 -20.63 18.96
CA LEU A 48 -19.67 -19.28 19.51
C LEU A 48 -19.11 -19.16 20.93
N ALA A 49 -19.17 -20.21 21.75
CA ALA A 49 -18.68 -20.15 23.12
C ALA A 49 -17.16 -19.96 23.13
N ALA A 50 -16.43 -20.65 22.24
CA ALA A 50 -15.01 -20.48 22.03
C ALA A 50 -14.66 -19.07 21.53
N LEU A 51 -15.42 -18.54 20.55
CA LEU A 51 -15.24 -17.17 20.07
C LEU A 51 -15.41 -16.12 21.18
N HIS A 52 -16.47 -16.22 21.98
CA HIS A 52 -16.70 -15.29 23.11
C HIS A 52 -15.68 -15.44 24.25
N SER A 53 -15.04 -16.61 24.34
CA SER A 53 -13.97 -16.86 25.33
C SER A 53 -12.60 -16.38 24.86
N CYS A 54 -12.47 -15.97 23.59
CA CYS A 54 -11.24 -15.46 23.00
C CYS A 54 -10.76 -14.23 23.77
N ARG A 55 -9.47 -14.24 24.15
CA ARG A 55 -8.80 -13.12 24.82
C ARG A 55 -7.91 -12.31 23.87
N ASP A 56 -7.67 -12.85 22.68
CA ASP A 56 -6.88 -12.21 21.67
C ASP A 56 -7.65 -11.07 21.01
N ARG A 57 -6.90 -10.10 20.48
CA ARG A 57 -7.48 -8.99 19.74
C ARG A 57 -7.92 -9.49 18.37
N ILE A 58 -9.18 -9.20 18.01
CA ILE A 58 -9.76 -9.57 16.72
C ILE A 58 -10.04 -8.29 15.94
N LEU A 59 -9.29 -8.07 14.87
CA LEU A 59 -9.58 -7.03 13.88
C LEU A 59 -10.49 -7.60 12.80
N ALA A 60 -11.41 -6.77 12.31
CA ALA A 60 -12.34 -7.09 11.25
C ALA A 60 -12.27 -6.04 10.16
N VAL A 61 -12.35 -6.48 8.90
CA VAL A 61 -12.44 -5.60 7.73
C VAL A 61 -13.81 -5.72 7.08
N PHE A 62 -14.40 -4.57 6.77
CA PHE A 62 -15.75 -4.43 6.23
C PHE A 62 -15.74 -3.72 4.89
N ASP A 63 -16.64 -4.12 4.00
CA ASP A 63 -17.01 -3.43 2.76
C ASP A 63 -18.51 -3.10 2.88
N GLY A 64 -18.82 -1.84 3.20
CA GLY A 64 -20.13 -1.46 3.72
C GLY A 64 -20.48 -2.28 4.98
N ASP A 65 -21.62 -2.96 4.96
CA ASP A 65 -22.05 -3.86 6.05
C ASP A 65 -21.48 -5.29 5.92
N GLY A 66 -20.74 -5.58 4.84
CA GLY A 66 -20.17 -6.89 4.54
C GLY A 66 -18.86 -7.14 5.28
N LEU A 67 -18.81 -8.12 6.19
CA LEU A 67 -17.58 -8.59 6.82
C LEU A 67 -16.75 -9.39 5.79
N ARG A 68 -15.52 -8.94 5.49
CA ARG A 68 -14.66 -9.52 4.45
C ARG A 68 -13.44 -10.27 4.97
N GLY A 69 -13.10 -10.09 6.24
CA GLY A 69 -11.95 -10.77 6.82
C GLY A 69 -11.79 -10.48 8.30
N LEU A 70 -10.98 -11.32 8.94
CA LEU A 70 -10.59 -11.20 10.34
C LEU A 70 -9.07 -11.34 10.46
N LEU A 71 -8.47 -10.66 11.43
CA LEU A 71 -7.09 -10.88 11.84
C LEU A 71 -7.06 -11.01 13.35
N VAL A 72 -6.56 -12.16 13.82
CA VAL A 72 -6.47 -12.48 15.24
C VAL A 72 -5.03 -12.33 15.67
N THR A 73 -4.82 -11.55 16.73
CA THR A 73 -3.48 -11.19 17.21
C THR A 73 -3.39 -11.29 18.72
N SER A 74 -2.30 -11.86 19.20
CA SER A 74 -1.97 -11.97 20.61
C SER A 74 -0.74 -11.12 20.95
N ARG A 75 -0.52 -10.87 22.25
CA ARG A 75 0.70 -10.21 22.74
C ARG A 75 1.64 -11.25 23.34
N ARG A 76 2.88 -11.26 22.85
CA ARG A 76 3.97 -12.09 23.37
C ARG A 76 4.53 -11.51 24.66
N LEU A 77 5.21 -12.35 25.45
CA LEU A 77 5.81 -11.96 26.73
C LEU A 77 6.89 -10.87 26.59
N ASP A 78 7.55 -10.80 25.43
CA ASP A 78 8.54 -9.78 25.10
C ASP A 78 7.91 -8.43 24.67
N GLY A 79 6.58 -8.32 24.69
CA GLY A 79 5.82 -7.15 24.26
C GLY A 79 5.51 -7.11 22.76
N GLY A 80 6.09 -8.00 21.95
CA GLY A 80 5.80 -8.09 20.53
C GLY A 80 4.41 -8.67 20.25
N MET A 81 3.93 -8.52 19.02
CA MET A 81 2.68 -9.11 18.56
C MET A 81 2.92 -10.49 17.90
N HIS A 82 1.98 -11.41 18.04
CA HIS A 82 1.91 -12.61 17.20
C HIS A 82 0.59 -12.61 16.43
N ILE A 83 0.63 -12.92 15.14
CA ILE A 83 -0.57 -13.13 14.33
C ILE A 83 -0.96 -14.60 14.49
N GLU A 84 -2.07 -14.84 15.17
CA GLU A 84 -2.62 -16.18 15.39
C GLU A 84 -3.30 -16.70 14.11
N ARG A 85 -4.04 -15.82 13.42
CA ARG A 85 -4.73 -16.19 12.18
C ARG A 85 -5.05 -14.98 11.32
N THR A 86 -4.87 -15.13 10.01
CA THR A 86 -5.45 -14.24 9.00
C THR A 86 -6.57 -14.99 8.30
N VAL A 87 -7.78 -14.44 8.32
CA VAL A 87 -8.99 -15.01 7.70
C VAL A 87 -9.50 -14.04 6.65
N VAL A 88 -9.75 -14.53 5.44
CA VAL A 88 -10.36 -13.75 4.36
C VAL A 88 -11.55 -14.54 3.84
N ASP A 89 -12.63 -13.83 3.50
CA ASP A 89 -13.81 -14.41 2.87
C ASP A 89 -13.41 -15.19 1.60
N PRO A 90 -13.65 -16.51 1.55
CA PRO A 90 -13.38 -17.35 0.38
C PRO A 90 -13.92 -16.78 -0.94
N ALA A 91 -15.06 -16.10 -0.92
CA ALA A 91 -15.66 -15.51 -2.12
C ALA A 91 -14.92 -14.27 -2.63
N HIS A 92 -14.03 -13.69 -1.81
CA HIS A 92 -13.34 -12.42 -2.05
C HIS A 92 -11.81 -12.56 -1.94
N LEU A 93 -11.28 -13.77 -2.15
CA LEU A 93 -9.85 -14.01 -2.18
C LEU A 93 -9.18 -13.22 -3.32
N GLY A 94 -7.98 -12.70 -3.04
CA GLY A 94 -7.22 -11.92 -4.02
C GLY A 94 -7.64 -10.45 -4.14
N GLU A 95 -8.74 -10.02 -3.51
CA GLU A 95 -9.18 -8.61 -3.52
C GLU A 95 -8.39 -7.71 -2.55
N GLY A 96 -7.41 -8.25 -1.83
CA GLY A 96 -6.51 -7.51 -0.95
C GLY A 96 -6.97 -7.33 0.50
N TRP A 97 -8.05 -8.00 0.93
CA TRP A 97 -8.59 -7.88 2.30
C TRP A 97 -7.59 -8.26 3.40
N GLY A 98 -6.88 -9.38 3.25
CA GLY A 98 -5.83 -9.78 4.19
C GLY A 98 -4.69 -8.77 4.27
N TYR A 99 -4.35 -8.13 3.14
CA TYR A 99 -3.32 -7.10 3.10
C TYR A 99 -3.75 -5.83 3.85
N ARG A 100 -5.02 -5.42 3.72
CA ARG A 100 -5.59 -4.29 4.47
C ARG A 100 -5.59 -4.54 5.97
N LEU A 101 -5.96 -5.75 6.40
CA LEU A 101 -5.91 -6.15 7.82
C LEU A 101 -4.50 -6.08 8.38
N LEU A 102 -3.53 -6.70 7.70
CA LEU A 102 -2.13 -6.71 8.13
C LEU A 102 -1.55 -5.30 8.16
N ASN A 103 -1.72 -4.51 7.11
CA ASN A 103 -1.25 -3.11 7.08
C ASN A 103 -1.91 -2.22 8.14
N HIS A 104 -3.10 -2.57 8.64
CA HIS A 104 -3.70 -1.87 9.77
C HIS A 104 -3.07 -2.32 11.10
N ALA A 105 -2.92 -3.62 11.30
CA ALA A 105 -2.41 -4.21 12.54
C ALA A 105 -0.92 -3.92 12.79
N LEU A 106 -0.12 -3.83 11.74
CA LEU A 106 1.33 -3.60 11.84
C LEU A 106 1.71 -2.15 12.15
N ARG A 107 0.76 -1.20 12.11
CA ARG A 107 1.05 0.22 12.29
C ARG A 107 1.64 0.48 13.67
N GLY A 108 2.88 0.99 13.68
CA GLY A 108 3.60 1.31 14.91
C GLY A 108 4.17 0.08 15.65
N GLU A 109 3.99 -1.12 15.11
CA GLU A 109 4.60 -2.33 15.65
C GLU A 109 6.04 -2.46 15.12
N SER A 110 6.97 -2.87 15.98
CA SER A 110 8.37 -3.10 15.61
C SER A 110 8.79 -4.56 15.70
N SER A 111 7.94 -5.40 16.31
CA SER A 111 8.25 -6.79 16.61
C SER A 111 6.99 -7.63 16.47
N VAL A 112 6.79 -8.20 15.28
CA VAL A 112 5.62 -9.03 14.96
C VAL A 112 6.09 -10.35 14.37
N SER A 113 5.42 -11.44 14.75
CA SER A 113 5.69 -12.77 14.20
C SER A 113 4.41 -13.42 13.71
N VAL A 114 4.56 -14.36 12.78
CA VAL A 114 3.48 -15.24 12.34
C VAL A 114 4.06 -16.59 11.96
N ASP A 115 3.34 -17.65 12.32
CA ASP A 115 3.69 -19.01 11.95
C ASP A 115 2.72 -19.50 10.87
N THR A 116 3.23 -20.13 9.80
CA THR A 116 2.40 -20.66 8.71
C THR A 116 3.05 -21.89 8.07
N ALA A 117 2.25 -22.76 7.45
CA ALA A 117 2.78 -23.92 6.75
C ALA A 117 3.54 -23.52 5.49
N GLU A 118 4.67 -24.19 5.20
CA GLU A 118 5.49 -23.94 3.99
C GLU A 118 4.66 -24.09 2.70
N VAL A 119 3.72 -25.02 2.72
CA VAL A 119 2.80 -25.29 1.61
C VAL A 119 1.72 -24.21 1.45
N ASN A 120 1.50 -23.33 2.44
CA ASN A 120 0.56 -22.21 2.35
C ASN A 120 1.17 -21.02 1.58
N SER A 121 1.41 -21.24 0.29
CA SER A 121 2.02 -20.24 -0.61
C SER A 121 1.25 -18.91 -0.67
N ALA A 122 -0.08 -18.95 -0.51
CA ALA A 122 -0.93 -17.75 -0.52
C ALA A 122 -0.66 -16.88 0.73
N ALA A 123 -0.64 -17.47 1.92
CA ALA A 123 -0.32 -16.77 3.15
C ALA A 123 1.13 -16.25 3.15
N ILE A 124 2.09 -17.08 2.75
CA ILE A 124 3.51 -16.68 2.65
C ILE A 124 3.67 -15.47 1.71
N SER A 125 3.02 -15.50 0.54
CA SER A 125 3.04 -14.39 -0.41
C SER A 125 2.44 -13.12 0.19
N LEU A 126 1.34 -13.23 0.93
CA LEU A 126 0.72 -12.12 1.62
C LEU A 126 1.65 -11.52 2.70
N TYR A 127 2.26 -12.36 3.54
CA TYR A 127 3.16 -11.90 4.59
C TYR A 127 4.43 -11.25 4.02
N HIS A 128 5.03 -11.80 2.97
CA HIS A 128 6.14 -11.15 2.29
C HIS A 128 5.75 -9.79 1.71
N LYS A 129 4.56 -9.66 1.12
CA LYS A 129 4.07 -8.38 0.58
C LYS A 129 3.95 -7.27 1.64
N VAL A 130 3.70 -7.61 2.90
CA VAL A 130 3.61 -6.62 4.00
C VAL A 130 4.93 -6.45 4.77
N GLY A 131 6.01 -7.13 4.38
CA GLY A 131 7.34 -6.95 4.97
C GLY A 131 7.79 -8.02 5.96
N PHE A 132 7.13 -9.17 6.01
CA PHE A 132 7.66 -10.31 6.77
C PHE A 132 8.78 -11.02 6.01
N VAL A 133 9.74 -11.57 6.76
CA VAL A 133 10.81 -12.41 6.24
C VAL A 133 10.90 -13.70 7.03
N LEU A 134 11.39 -14.76 6.40
CA LEU A 134 11.61 -16.04 7.06
C LEU A 134 12.69 -15.92 8.14
N ALA A 135 12.35 -16.32 9.36
CA ALA A 135 13.24 -16.35 10.51
C ALA A 135 13.62 -17.78 10.92
N GLN A 136 12.66 -18.71 10.90
CA GLN A 136 12.88 -20.09 11.35
C GLN A 136 12.01 -21.10 10.59
N ARG A 137 12.45 -22.36 10.51
CA ARG A 137 11.66 -23.50 10.04
C ARG A 137 11.72 -24.65 11.04
N TRP A 138 10.62 -25.40 11.18
CA TRP A 138 10.59 -26.66 11.93
C TRP A 138 9.51 -27.59 11.39
N ASN A 139 9.63 -28.88 11.67
CA ASN A 139 8.58 -29.85 11.39
C ASN A 139 7.72 -30.08 12.62
N THR A 140 6.42 -30.22 12.43
CA THR A 140 5.53 -30.80 13.43
C THR A 140 5.80 -32.31 13.59
N ILE A 141 5.20 -32.93 14.61
CA ILE A 141 5.37 -34.37 14.90
C ILE A 141 4.89 -35.24 13.74
N ASP A 142 3.86 -34.77 13.05
CA ASP A 142 3.20 -35.36 11.89
C ASP A 142 3.85 -34.98 10.54
N GLY A 143 4.93 -34.19 10.56
CA GLY A 143 5.78 -33.92 9.40
C GLY A 143 5.42 -32.67 8.58
N LEU A 144 4.46 -31.85 9.02
CA LEU A 144 4.16 -30.57 8.40
C LEU A 144 5.30 -29.58 8.64
N MET A 145 5.89 -29.04 7.57
CA MET A 145 6.91 -27.99 7.67
C MET A 145 6.26 -26.65 7.96
N LEU A 146 6.59 -26.05 9.11
CA LEU A 146 6.15 -24.72 9.51
C LEU A 146 7.28 -23.70 9.36
N TRP A 147 6.90 -22.49 8.97
CA TRP A 147 7.74 -21.32 8.86
C TRP A 147 7.33 -20.30 9.91
N ARG A 148 8.31 -19.79 10.66
CA ARG A 148 8.16 -18.55 11.42
C ARG A 148 8.65 -17.41 10.56
N LEU A 149 7.75 -16.48 10.32
CA LEU A 149 8.06 -15.22 9.68
C LEU A 149 8.11 -14.11 10.72
N GLU A 150 9.09 -13.23 10.60
CA GLU A 150 9.21 -12.03 11.43
C GLU A 150 9.03 -10.79 10.57
N TYR A 151 8.21 -9.87 11.07
CA TYR A 151 7.97 -8.59 10.44
C TYR A 151 9.20 -7.70 10.57
N ARG A 152 9.67 -7.18 9.44
CA ARG A 152 10.72 -6.18 9.39
C ARG A 152 10.10 -4.87 8.90
N PRO A 153 9.79 -3.92 9.81
CA PRO A 153 9.21 -2.65 9.40
C PRO A 153 10.12 -1.95 8.41
N ALA A 154 9.52 -1.37 7.38
CA ALA A 154 10.24 -0.43 6.53
C ALA A 154 10.67 0.76 7.40
N THR A 155 11.91 1.22 7.23
CA THR A 155 12.39 2.41 7.92
C THR A 155 12.10 3.63 7.05
N PRO A 156 11.54 4.73 7.59
CA PRO A 156 11.38 5.95 6.83
C PRO A 156 12.75 6.42 6.30
N PRO A 157 12.87 6.76 5.00
CA PRO A 157 14.14 7.25 4.48
C PRO A 157 14.46 8.63 5.06
N GLU A 158 15.75 8.90 5.26
CA GLU A 158 16.24 10.25 5.56
C GLU A 158 16.30 11.04 4.25
N LEU A 159 15.48 12.09 4.15
CA LEU A 159 15.34 12.91 2.95
C LEU A 159 15.51 14.39 3.29
N ALA A 160 16.22 15.12 2.42
CA ALA A 160 16.39 16.56 2.52
C ALA A 160 16.31 17.21 1.14
N LEU A 161 15.53 18.28 0.99
CA LEU A 161 15.48 19.05 -0.26
C LEU A 161 16.70 19.95 -0.37
N GLY A 162 17.47 19.80 -1.46
CA GLY A 162 18.58 20.68 -1.80
C GLY A 162 18.11 21.94 -2.54
N ASP A 163 18.97 22.96 -2.55
CA ASP A 163 18.71 24.26 -3.21
C ASP A 163 18.58 24.15 -4.74
N ASP A 164 19.09 23.08 -5.33
CA ASP A 164 18.98 22.74 -6.75
C ASP A 164 17.64 22.06 -7.11
N GLY A 165 16.77 21.86 -6.13
CA GLY A 165 15.49 21.20 -6.28
C GLY A 165 15.55 19.67 -6.27
N TRP A 166 16.72 19.07 -6.06
CA TRP A 166 16.89 17.63 -5.89
C TRP A 166 16.83 17.22 -4.42
N VAL A 167 16.17 16.10 -4.15
CA VAL A 167 16.07 15.52 -2.81
C VAL A 167 17.25 14.58 -2.58
N GLN A 168 18.04 14.86 -1.56
CA GLN A 168 19.07 13.97 -1.04
C GLN A 168 18.41 12.71 -0.48
N GLY A 169 18.97 11.54 -0.77
CA GLY A 169 18.39 10.23 -0.44
C GLY A 169 17.49 9.64 -1.53
N ALA A 170 17.07 10.41 -2.53
CA ALA A 170 16.41 9.89 -3.73
C ALA A 170 17.44 9.44 -4.78
N ARG A 171 17.13 8.36 -5.52
CA ARG A 171 17.87 8.00 -6.73
C ARG A 171 17.48 8.94 -7.86
N GLN A 172 18.43 9.76 -8.29
CA GLN A 172 18.20 10.79 -9.31
C GLN A 172 18.37 10.21 -10.71
N LEU A 173 17.35 10.38 -11.54
CA LEU A 173 17.28 9.91 -12.93
C LEU A 173 16.73 11.05 -13.81
N PRO A 174 17.56 12.05 -14.17
CA PRO A 174 17.09 13.24 -14.87
C PRO A 174 16.27 12.92 -16.12
N SER A 175 15.03 13.41 -16.13
CA SER A 175 14.13 13.31 -17.27
C SER A 175 14.26 14.54 -18.17
N PRO A 176 14.26 14.38 -19.51
CA PRO A 176 14.14 15.51 -20.43
C PRO A 176 12.70 16.06 -20.52
N ASN A 177 11.71 15.38 -19.92
CA ASN A 177 10.30 15.74 -20.01
C ASN A 177 9.94 16.74 -18.90
N CYS A 178 10.51 17.94 -18.96
CA CYS A 178 10.20 19.03 -18.05
C CYS A 178 10.49 20.38 -18.70
N ASP A 179 9.91 21.43 -18.14
CA ASP A 179 10.16 22.81 -18.55
C ASP A 179 10.01 23.79 -17.37
N GLU A 180 10.15 25.08 -17.63
CA GLU A 180 9.98 26.11 -16.60
C GLU A 180 8.52 26.18 -16.11
N ARG A 181 8.35 26.43 -14.81
CA ARG A 181 7.05 26.78 -14.25
C ARG A 181 6.58 28.13 -14.77
N GLY A 182 5.27 28.35 -14.75
CA GLY A 182 4.71 29.67 -15.08
C GLY A 182 5.26 30.77 -14.17
N PRO A 183 5.31 32.04 -14.61
CA PRO A 183 5.80 33.14 -13.78
C PRO A 183 5.08 33.22 -12.42
N GLY A 184 5.85 33.22 -11.33
CA GLY A 184 5.33 33.27 -9.96
C GLY A 184 4.60 31.99 -9.49
N CYS A 185 4.66 30.90 -10.25
CA CYS A 185 4.09 29.62 -9.86
C CYS A 185 5.10 28.83 -9.04
N GLU A 186 5.05 29.01 -7.73
CA GLU A 186 5.71 28.11 -6.78
C GLU A 186 4.86 26.83 -6.58
N PRO A 187 5.49 25.67 -6.33
CA PRO A 187 4.75 24.47 -5.98
C PRO A 187 3.99 24.65 -4.66
N GLU A 188 2.68 24.45 -4.68
CA GLU A 188 1.79 24.57 -3.51
C GLU A 188 1.00 23.29 -3.22
N LEU A 189 0.94 22.38 -4.21
CA LEU A 189 0.13 21.19 -4.21
C LEU A 189 0.95 19.93 -4.47
N LEU A 190 0.79 18.90 -3.63
CA LEU A 190 1.25 17.55 -3.91
C LEU A 190 0.15 16.78 -4.62
N VAL A 191 0.43 16.20 -5.80
CA VAL A 191 -0.53 15.35 -6.53
C VAL A 191 -0.05 13.91 -6.47
N ILE A 192 -0.86 13.04 -5.87
CA ILE A 192 -0.58 11.61 -5.75
C ILE A 192 -1.15 10.88 -6.97
N HIS A 193 -0.31 10.02 -7.53
CA HIS A 193 -0.60 9.18 -8.68
C HIS A 193 -0.26 7.73 -8.37
N ASN A 194 -0.69 6.81 -9.23
CA ASN A 194 -0.15 5.47 -9.28
C ASN A 194 0.20 5.06 -10.71
N ILE A 195 1.19 4.17 -10.81
CA ILE A 195 1.59 3.60 -12.09
C ILE A 195 2.23 2.23 -11.90
N SER A 196 2.02 1.33 -12.84
CA SER A 196 2.77 0.09 -12.99
C SER A 196 3.02 -0.21 -14.46
N LEU A 197 4.25 -0.57 -14.80
CA LEU A 197 4.65 -0.86 -16.18
C LEU A 197 5.51 -2.14 -16.25
N PRO A 198 5.03 -3.20 -16.92
CA PRO A 198 3.68 -3.34 -17.51
C PRO A 198 2.56 -3.20 -16.47
N PRO A 199 1.30 -2.97 -16.88
CA PRO A 199 0.19 -2.87 -15.94
C PRO A 199 0.16 -4.06 -14.97
N TYR A 200 0.04 -3.77 -13.67
CA TYR A 200 -0.01 -4.77 -12.60
C TYR A 200 1.27 -5.62 -12.46
N ARG A 201 2.40 -5.08 -12.92
CA ARG A 201 3.75 -5.63 -12.73
C ARG A 201 4.64 -4.57 -12.10
N TYR A 202 5.41 -4.99 -11.10
CA TYR A 202 6.21 -4.11 -10.24
C TYR A 202 7.68 -4.53 -10.27
N GLY A 203 8.58 -3.63 -9.85
CA GLY A 203 10.02 -3.90 -9.78
C GLY A 203 10.76 -3.79 -11.12
N GLY A 204 10.04 -3.66 -12.24
CA GLY A 204 10.63 -3.51 -13.57
C GLY A 204 11.18 -2.10 -13.85
N PRO A 205 11.89 -1.93 -14.98
CA PRO A 205 12.44 -0.63 -15.40
C PRO A 205 11.44 0.24 -16.18
N GLY A 206 10.27 -0.28 -16.55
CA GLY A 206 9.35 0.37 -17.51
C GLY A 206 8.93 1.80 -17.13
N VAL A 207 8.72 2.09 -15.84
CA VAL A 207 8.41 3.46 -15.38
C VAL A 207 9.60 4.40 -15.55
N GLU A 208 10.80 3.95 -15.13
CA GLU A 208 12.05 4.71 -15.31
C GLU A 208 12.30 5.00 -16.79
N GLN A 209 12.07 4.01 -17.66
CA GLN A 209 12.23 4.12 -19.10
C GLN A 209 11.19 5.07 -19.71
N LEU A 210 9.90 4.96 -19.36
CA LEU A 210 8.84 5.85 -19.86
C LEU A 210 9.15 7.31 -19.52
N PHE A 211 9.43 7.59 -18.25
CA PHE A 211 9.68 8.97 -17.81
C PHE A 211 10.98 9.55 -18.35
N THR A 212 11.90 8.72 -18.85
CA THR A 212 13.17 9.19 -19.45
C THR A 212 13.23 9.03 -20.98
N ASN A 213 12.10 8.80 -21.66
CA ASN A 213 12.00 8.59 -23.11
C ASN A 213 12.85 7.42 -23.64
N ARG A 214 13.01 6.38 -22.83
CA ARG A 214 13.81 5.17 -23.12
C ARG A 214 12.97 3.88 -23.15
N LEU A 215 11.64 3.98 -23.14
CA LEU A 215 10.75 2.83 -23.18
C LEU A 215 10.89 2.09 -24.51
N ASP A 216 11.33 0.83 -24.44
CA ASP A 216 11.45 -0.02 -25.63
C ASP A 216 10.08 -0.65 -25.96
N PRO A 217 9.44 -0.30 -27.10
CA PRO A 217 8.16 -0.88 -27.49
C PRO A 217 8.22 -2.39 -27.76
N ALA A 218 9.40 -3.00 -27.91
CA ALA A 218 9.57 -4.43 -28.10
C ALA A 218 9.53 -5.24 -26.78
N GLU A 219 9.75 -4.60 -25.63
CA GLU A 219 9.80 -5.30 -24.32
C GLU A 219 8.42 -5.80 -23.86
N HIS A 220 7.32 -5.13 -24.25
CA HIS A 220 5.97 -5.54 -23.89
C HIS A 220 4.90 -4.96 -24.85
N PRO A 221 3.82 -5.70 -25.21
CA PRO A 221 2.77 -5.19 -26.10
C PRO A 221 2.14 -3.86 -25.67
N TYR A 222 1.96 -3.66 -24.36
CA TYR A 222 1.44 -2.40 -23.82
C TYR A 222 2.34 -1.19 -24.13
N TYR A 223 3.66 -1.39 -24.23
CA TYR A 223 4.61 -0.30 -24.44
C TYR A 223 4.52 0.29 -25.85
N GLN A 224 4.07 -0.49 -26.84
CA GLN A 224 3.84 -0.03 -28.22
C GLN A 224 2.90 1.18 -28.28
N GLY A 225 1.90 1.23 -27.40
CA GLY A 225 0.93 2.34 -27.37
C GLY A 225 1.41 3.60 -26.66
N ILE A 226 2.47 3.50 -25.84
CA ILE A 226 2.86 4.57 -24.91
C ILE A 226 4.31 5.05 -25.04
N HIS A 227 5.18 4.34 -25.78
CA HIS A 227 6.61 4.66 -25.87
C HIS A 227 6.91 6.06 -26.44
N GLN A 228 5.97 6.64 -27.19
CA GLN A 228 6.09 7.98 -27.78
C GLN A 228 5.58 9.09 -26.86
N LEU A 229 4.91 8.74 -25.76
CA LEU A 229 4.44 9.72 -24.81
C LEU A 229 5.62 10.49 -24.23
N ARG A 230 5.36 11.77 -23.93
CA ARG A 230 6.29 12.68 -23.28
C ARG A 230 5.64 13.09 -21.97
N VAL A 231 5.91 12.29 -20.95
CA VAL A 231 5.34 12.41 -19.61
C VAL A 231 6.44 12.19 -18.57
N SER A 232 6.24 12.75 -17.39
CA SER A 232 7.13 12.61 -16.25
C SER A 232 6.38 12.92 -14.97
N ALA A 233 6.91 12.46 -13.85
CA ALA A 233 6.57 12.96 -12.52
C ALA A 233 7.83 13.53 -11.87
N HIS A 234 7.69 14.21 -10.73
CA HIS A 234 8.87 14.61 -9.97
C HIS A 234 9.46 13.39 -9.27
N PHE A 235 8.61 12.57 -8.65
CA PHE A 235 9.02 11.44 -7.84
C PHE A 235 8.28 10.16 -8.22
N PHE A 236 8.93 9.02 -7.98
CA PHE A 236 8.35 7.69 -8.05
C PHE A 236 8.78 6.86 -6.84
N VAL A 237 7.82 6.23 -6.16
CA VAL A 237 8.06 5.40 -4.97
C VAL A 237 7.74 3.95 -5.29
N ARG A 238 8.79 3.12 -5.31
CA ARG A 238 8.65 1.67 -5.54
C ARG A 238 7.93 0.97 -4.39
N ARG A 239 7.48 -0.26 -4.62
CA ARG A 239 6.82 -1.10 -3.59
C ARG A 239 7.66 -1.34 -2.33
N ASP A 240 8.98 -1.29 -2.45
CA ASP A 240 9.92 -1.44 -1.34
C ASP A 240 10.27 -0.11 -0.64
N GLY A 241 9.69 1.01 -1.09
CA GLY A 241 9.96 2.34 -0.56
C GLY A 241 11.15 3.05 -1.22
N LEU A 242 11.83 2.45 -2.22
CA LEU A 242 12.87 3.17 -2.94
C LEU A 242 12.28 4.41 -3.62
N LEU A 243 12.81 5.58 -3.27
CA LEU A 243 12.44 6.86 -3.86
C LEU A 243 13.33 7.18 -5.06
N LEU A 244 12.71 7.42 -6.21
CA LEU A 244 13.34 7.94 -7.40
C LEU A 244 12.88 9.37 -7.63
N GLN A 245 13.75 10.21 -8.16
CA GLN A 245 13.42 11.56 -8.62
C GLN A 245 13.82 11.74 -10.08
N PHE A 246 12.95 12.34 -10.88
CA PHE A 246 13.18 12.57 -12.31
C PHE A 246 13.31 14.04 -12.68
N VAL A 247 12.63 14.92 -11.94
CA VAL A 247 12.56 16.36 -12.24
C VAL A 247 12.86 17.14 -10.94
N PRO A 248 13.75 18.14 -10.97
CA PRO A 248 13.93 19.05 -9.83
C PRO A 248 12.62 19.77 -9.50
N VAL A 249 12.30 19.95 -8.22
CA VAL A 249 10.99 20.51 -7.82
C VAL A 249 10.73 21.94 -8.29
N GLY A 250 11.79 22.70 -8.58
CA GLY A 250 11.69 24.04 -9.18
C GLY A 250 11.25 24.04 -10.65
N LEU A 251 11.36 22.91 -11.36
CA LEU A 251 10.87 22.74 -12.73
C LEU A 251 9.49 22.10 -12.74
N ARG A 252 8.79 22.25 -13.87
CA ARG A 252 7.48 21.66 -14.13
C ARG A 252 7.63 20.27 -14.75
N ALA A 253 7.25 19.22 -14.02
CA ALA A 253 7.04 17.89 -14.59
C ALA A 253 5.68 17.80 -15.32
N TRP A 254 5.52 16.80 -16.20
CA TRP A 254 4.34 16.63 -17.05
C TRP A 254 3.48 15.44 -16.61
N HIS A 255 2.80 15.56 -15.47
CA HIS A 255 2.05 14.46 -14.82
C HIS A 255 0.52 14.63 -14.83
N ALA A 256 0.01 15.85 -14.62
CA ALA A 256 -1.42 16.08 -14.38
C ALA A 256 -2.25 16.19 -15.68
N GLY A 257 -1.67 16.61 -16.80
CA GLY A 257 -2.40 16.90 -18.04
C GLY A 257 -3.53 17.94 -17.83
N VAL A 258 -4.65 17.79 -18.55
CA VAL A 258 -5.84 18.65 -18.39
C VAL A 258 -6.45 18.43 -17.00
N SER A 259 -6.33 19.45 -16.14
CA SER A 259 -6.62 19.34 -14.71
C SER A 259 -7.03 20.69 -14.11
N SER A 260 -7.80 20.66 -13.02
CA SER A 260 -8.20 21.84 -12.25
C SER A 260 -8.28 21.52 -10.76
N TRP A 261 -7.66 22.36 -9.92
CA TRP A 261 -7.74 22.26 -8.46
C TRP A 261 -8.26 23.57 -7.89
N ARG A 262 -9.36 23.50 -7.13
CA ARG A 262 -10.06 24.68 -6.56
C ARG A 262 -10.35 25.79 -7.60
N GLY A 263 -10.65 25.39 -8.84
CA GLY A 263 -10.93 26.30 -9.96
C GLY A 263 -9.70 26.78 -10.74
N ARG A 264 -8.47 26.50 -10.28
CA ARG A 264 -7.24 26.83 -11.00
C ARG A 264 -6.83 25.69 -11.92
N GLU A 265 -6.84 25.95 -13.22
CA GLU A 265 -6.43 24.99 -14.25
C GLU A 265 -4.90 24.81 -14.32
N LYS A 266 -4.47 23.79 -15.07
CA LYS A 266 -3.05 23.48 -15.36
C LYS A 266 -2.25 23.17 -14.10
N CYS A 267 -2.68 22.15 -13.35
CA CYS A 267 -2.07 21.79 -12.07
C CYS A 267 -0.56 21.55 -12.16
N ASN A 268 -0.01 21.13 -13.30
CA ASN A 268 1.45 21.01 -13.47
C ASN A 268 2.21 22.31 -13.08
N ASP A 269 1.63 23.49 -13.31
CA ASP A 269 2.30 24.78 -13.06
C ASP A 269 2.66 24.97 -11.58
N PHE A 270 1.80 24.50 -10.67
CA PHE A 270 1.88 24.76 -9.23
C PHE A 270 1.87 23.48 -8.38
N SER A 271 2.14 22.32 -8.99
CA SER A 271 2.16 21.05 -8.25
C SER A 271 3.43 20.23 -8.43
N ILE A 272 3.60 19.31 -7.48
CA ILE A 272 4.60 18.25 -7.46
C ILE A 272 3.87 16.91 -7.62
N GLY A 273 4.02 16.25 -8.77
CA GLY A 273 3.56 14.88 -8.97
C GLY A 273 4.44 13.82 -8.30
N VAL A 274 3.81 12.94 -7.51
CA VAL A 274 4.42 11.75 -6.89
C VAL A 274 3.68 10.51 -7.35
N GLU A 275 4.39 9.61 -8.01
CA GLU A 275 3.89 8.33 -8.49
C GLU A 275 4.16 7.23 -7.47
N LEU A 276 3.15 6.46 -7.08
CA LEU A 276 3.33 5.24 -6.29
C LEU A 276 3.25 4.01 -7.20
N GLU A 277 4.24 3.12 -7.12
CA GLU A 277 4.19 1.84 -7.81
C GLU A 277 2.97 1.02 -7.34
N GLY A 278 2.03 0.75 -8.24
CA GLY A 278 0.79 0.06 -7.88
C GLY A 278 -0.32 0.24 -8.91
N CYS A 279 -1.56 0.02 -8.47
CA CYS A 279 -2.77 0.24 -9.25
C CYS A 279 -3.98 0.52 -8.34
N ASP A 280 -5.11 0.85 -8.95
CA ASP A 280 -6.36 1.20 -8.25
C ASP A 280 -6.98 0.05 -7.44
N PHE A 281 -6.56 -1.20 -7.72
CA PHE A 281 -7.21 -2.42 -7.23
C PHE A 281 -6.42 -3.15 -6.15
N GLU A 282 -5.26 -2.63 -5.74
CA GLU A 282 -4.49 -3.22 -4.66
C GLU A 282 -4.00 -2.12 -3.68
N PRO A 283 -3.88 -2.43 -2.38
CA PRO A 283 -3.40 -1.43 -1.44
C PRO A 283 -1.90 -1.17 -1.58
N PHE A 284 -1.49 0.05 -1.24
CA PHE A 284 -0.09 0.47 -1.25
C PHE A 284 0.67 -0.04 -0.01
N SER A 285 1.98 -0.23 -0.18
CA SER A 285 2.84 -0.72 0.89
C SER A 285 3.10 0.29 1.98
N GLU A 286 3.38 -0.21 3.17
CA GLU A 286 3.84 0.61 4.27
C GLU A 286 5.11 1.38 3.92
N ALA A 287 6.07 0.75 3.24
CA ALA A 287 7.29 1.41 2.78
C ALA A 287 6.97 2.63 1.89
N GLN A 288 5.94 2.53 1.04
CA GLN A 288 5.48 3.66 0.22
C GLN A 288 4.87 4.78 1.06
N TYR A 289 4.01 4.47 2.04
CA TYR A 289 3.45 5.49 2.93
C TYR A 289 4.52 6.19 3.76
N LEU A 290 5.46 5.44 4.34
CA LEU A 290 6.56 6.01 5.13
C LEU A 290 7.47 6.89 4.27
N THR A 291 7.75 6.47 3.03
CA THR A 291 8.54 7.25 2.08
C THR A 291 7.81 8.51 1.63
N LEU A 292 6.50 8.40 1.33
CA LEU A 292 5.68 9.56 0.97
C LEU A 292 5.62 10.58 2.11
N ALA A 293 5.47 10.12 3.36
CA ALA A 293 5.48 10.97 4.55
C ALA A 293 6.86 11.62 4.80
N ALA A 294 7.95 10.89 4.62
CA ALA A 294 9.31 11.44 4.68
C ALA A 294 9.55 12.49 3.59
N LEU A 295 9.11 12.21 2.35
CA LEU A 295 9.23 13.11 1.22
C LEU A 295 8.44 14.40 1.46
N ALA A 296 7.18 14.29 1.89
CA ALA A 296 6.36 15.47 2.14
C ALA A 296 6.95 16.35 3.25
N ARG A 297 7.53 15.77 4.30
CA ARG A 297 8.26 16.52 5.34
C ARG A 297 9.47 17.25 4.75
N ALA A 298 10.31 16.57 3.98
CA ALA A 298 11.49 17.16 3.34
C ALA A 298 11.12 18.32 2.39
N LEU A 299 10.07 18.14 1.59
CA LEU A 299 9.57 19.16 0.67
C LEU A 299 9.04 20.38 1.43
N ARG A 300 8.24 20.19 2.47
CA ARG A 300 7.69 21.30 3.28
C ARG A 300 8.77 22.11 3.98
N SER A 301 9.88 21.49 4.37
CA SER A 301 11.01 22.20 4.97
C SER A 301 11.68 23.18 4.00
N GLY A 302 11.72 22.86 2.69
CA GLY A 302 12.31 23.75 1.67
C GLY A 302 11.30 24.53 0.82
N LEU A 303 10.02 24.17 0.84
CA LEU A 303 8.94 24.80 0.09
C LEU A 303 7.78 25.18 1.03
N PRO A 304 7.84 26.34 1.70
CA PRO A 304 6.78 26.78 2.62
C PRO A 304 5.41 26.94 1.97
N SER A 305 5.35 27.12 0.64
CA SER A 305 4.11 27.19 -0.15
C SER A 305 3.38 25.86 -0.26
N LEU A 306 4.06 24.72 -0.08
CA LEU A 306 3.48 23.38 -0.17
C LEU A 306 2.56 23.13 1.04
N THR A 307 1.25 23.29 0.81
CA THR A 307 0.24 23.31 1.88
C THR A 307 -0.89 22.31 1.68
N ALA A 308 -1.02 21.75 0.47
CA ALA A 308 -2.09 20.83 0.14
C ALA A 308 -1.58 19.54 -0.52
N MET A 309 -2.39 18.48 -0.40
CA MET A 309 -2.22 17.21 -1.09
C MET A 309 -3.56 16.75 -1.65
N THR A 310 -3.55 16.30 -2.90
CA THR A 310 -4.71 15.75 -3.59
C THR A 310 -4.30 14.58 -4.49
N GLY A 311 -5.27 13.90 -5.09
CA GLY A 311 -5.01 12.83 -6.04
C GLY A 311 -5.38 13.23 -7.45
N HIS A 312 -4.90 12.47 -8.43
CA HIS A 312 -5.15 12.76 -9.84
C HIS A 312 -6.64 12.66 -10.21
N GLU A 313 -7.36 11.73 -9.60
CA GLU A 313 -8.80 11.54 -9.70
C GLU A 313 -9.58 12.78 -9.26
N HIS A 314 -9.05 13.53 -8.29
CA HIS A 314 -9.69 14.74 -7.77
C HIS A 314 -9.49 15.97 -8.65
N ILE A 315 -8.34 16.09 -9.34
CA ILE A 315 -8.06 17.22 -10.24
C ILE A 315 -8.48 16.98 -11.69
N ALA A 316 -8.82 15.74 -12.04
CA ALA A 316 -9.24 15.34 -13.38
C ALA A 316 -10.41 14.32 -13.36
N PRO A 317 -11.54 14.66 -12.72
CA PRO A 317 -12.67 13.75 -12.56
C PRO A 317 -13.21 13.29 -13.92
N GLY A 318 -13.54 12.01 -14.03
CA GLY A 318 -14.03 11.38 -15.26
C GLY A 318 -12.96 11.06 -16.31
N ARG A 319 -11.73 11.56 -16.15
CA ARG A 319 -10.59 11.23 -17.02
C ARG A 319 -9.56 10.31 -16.34
N LYS A 320 -9.37 10.49 -15.04
CA LYS A 320 -8.37 9.77 -14.24
C LYS A 320 -8.99 9.17 -12.98
N THR A 321 -8.45 8.03 -12.57
CA THR A 321 -8.92 7.25 -11.41
C THR A 321 -7.81 7.04 -10.38
N ASP A 322 -6.54 7.27 -10.74
CA ASP A 322 -5.39 7.14 -9.86
C ASP A 322 -5.36 8.24 -8.77
N PRO A 323 -4.89 7.95 -7.54
CA PRO A 323 -4.29 6.70 -7.07
C PRO A 323 -5.31 5.62 -6.67
N GLY A 324 -6.60 5.87 -6.90
CA GLY A 324 -7.67 4.89 -6.75
C GLY A 324 -8.14 4.64 -5.32
N PRO A 325 -9.19 3.81 -5.16
CA PRO A 325 -9.84 3.55 -3.86
C PRO A 325 -8.93 2.83 -2.87
N CYS A 326 -7.85 2.21 -3.34
CA CYS A 326 -6.90 1.51 -2.49
C CYS A 326 -5.83 2.43 -1.86
N PHE A 327 -5.81 3.71 -2.21
CA PHE A 327 -5.01 4.71 -1.50
C PHE A 327 -5.74 5.16 -0.21
N ASP A 328 -5.19 4.77 0.94
CA ASP A 328 -5.64 5.17 2.28
C ASP A 328 -5.41 6.67 2.55
N TRP A 329 -6.35 7.50 2.09
CA TRP A 329 -6.37 8.95 2.32
C TRP A 329 -6.35 9.34 3.81
N PRO A 330 -7.17 8.74 4.70
CA PRO A 330 -7.10 9.00 6.13
C PRO A 330 -5.70 8.82 6.71
N ARG A 331 -5.03 7.69 6.40
CA ARG A 331 -3.64 7.44 6.80
C ARG A 331 -2.70 8.50 6.25
N ALA A 332 -2.75 8.75 4.94
CA ALA A 332 -1.86 9.71 4.30
C ALA A 332 -1.98 11.11 4.92
N ARG A 333 -3.21 11.57 5.21
CA ARG A 333 -3.45 12.85 5.90
C ARG A 333 -2.86 12.88 7.31
N ALA A 334 -3.03 11.79 8.08
CA ALA A 334 -2.49 11.68 9.43
C ALA A 334 -0.94 11.72 9.42
N ASP A 335 -0.32 10.99 8.50
CA ASP A 335 1.14 10.84 8.42
C ASP A 335 1.83 12.09 7.83
N ILE A 336 1.19 12.79 6.89
CA ILE A 336 1.79 13.90 6.11
C ILE A 336 1.45 15.28 6.69
N GLY A 337 0.24 15.45 7.24
CA GLY A 337 -0.22 16.72 7.81
C GLY A 337 -0.41 17.85 6.79
N LEU A 338 -0.66 17.54 5.52
CA LEU A 338 -1.08 18.50 4.47
C LEU A 338 -2.61 18.55 4.37
N ALA A 339 -3.15 19.72 4.00
CA ALA A 339 -4.59 19.89 3.80
C ALA A 339 -5.11 19.16 2.55
N GLY A 340 -6.40 18.86 2.54
CA GLY A 340 -7.10 18.20 1.42
C GLY A 340 -7.60 19.11 0.31
#